data_AF-A0A955S1E2-F1
#
_entry.id   AF-A0A955S1E2-F1
#
_cell.length_a   1.000
_cell.length_b   1.000
_cell.length_c   1.000
_cell.angle_alpha   90.00
_cell.angle_beta   90.00
_cell.angle_gamma   90.00
#
_symmetry.space_group_name_H-M   'P 1'
#
loop_
_entity.id
_entity.type
_entity.pdbx_description
1 polymer ?
#
loop_
_entity_poly.entity_id
_entity_poly.type
_entity_poly.pdbx_seq_one_letter_code
_entity_poly.pdbx_strand_id
1 'polypeptide(L)'
;MLKNAFWIFTGAVLILMMFLPTFSQKQQLIEKNRQYKAQIKKLEQQITVLSVEKRKLEEDPVYREKIAREKMGLVRDREVIFKITPAPVDAEVVHE
;
A
#
# COMPACT_ATOMS: atom_id res chain seq x y z
N MET A 1 -57.79 32.10 -13.57
CA MET A 1 -56.86 32.24 -12.42
C MET A 1 -55.76 31.17 -12.37
N LEU A 2 -55.94 29.97 -12.96
CA LEU A 2 -54.92 28.90 -12.95
C LEU A 2 -53.62 29.20 -13.73
N LYS A 3 -53.68 29.97 -14.83
CA LYS A 3 -52.48 30.23 -15.67
C LYS A 3 -51.35 30.92 -14.90
N ASN A 4 -51.67 31.85 -14.00
CA ASN A 4 -50.68 32.58 -13.22
C ASN A 4 -50.04 31.67 -12.15
N ALA A 5 -50.83 30.77 -11.55
CA ALA A 5 -50.32 29.75 -10.64
C ALA A 5 -49.35 28.78 -11.36
N PHE A 6 -49.64 28.45 -12.62
CA PHE A 6 -48.75 27.62 -13.44
C PHE A 6 -47.41 28.29 -13.73
N TRP A 7 -47.40 29.60 -14.02
CA TRP A 7 -46.17 30.37 -14.20
C TRP A 7 -45.33 30.47 -12.91
N ILE A 8 -45.98 30.68 -11.76
CA ILE A 8 -45.30 30.71 -10.46
C ILE A 8 -44.71 29.34 -10.12
N PHE A 9 -45.46 28.26 -10.32
CA PHE A 9 -45.00 26.89 -10.10
C PHE A 9 -43.81 26.55 -11.01
N THR A 10 -43.89 26.91 -12.29
CA THR A 10 -42.81 26.67 -13.25
C THR A 10 -41.54 27.45 -12.87
N GLY A 11 -41.68 28.72 -12.45
CA GLY A 11 -40.55 29.51 -11.96
C GLY A 11 -39.92 28.92 -10.69
N ALA A 12 -40.74 28.46 -9.74
CA ALA A 12 -40.25 27.82 -8.52
C ALA A 12 -39.51 26.51 -8.80
N VAL A 13 -40.00 25.69 -9.75
CA VAL A 13 -39.32 24.46 -10.17
C VAL A 13 -38.00 24.77 -10.88
N LEU A 14 -37.96 25.80 -11.73
CA LEU A 14 -36.73 26.21 -12.43
C LEU A 14 -35.65 26.69 -11.44
N ILE A 15 -36.06 27.49 -10.44
CA ILE A 15 -35.17 27.92 -9.36
C ILE A 15 -34.67 26.68 -8.60
N LEU A 16 -35.57 25.80 -8.15
CA LEU A 16 -35.18 24.59 -7.42
C LEU A 16 -34.19 23.72 -8.23
N MET A 17 -34.43 23.55 -9.52
CA MET A 17 -33.59 22.76 -10.43
C MET A 17 -32.20 23.36 -10.61
N MET A 18 -32.06 24.69 -10.56
CA MET A 18 -30.77 25.39 -10.56
C MET A 18 -29.98 25.18 -9.26
N PHE A 19 -30.64 24.95 -8.12
CA PHE A 19 -29.99 24.75 -6.82
C PHE A 19 -29.58 23.29 -6.53
N LEU A 20 -30.17 22.29 -7.21
CA LEU A 20 -29.83 20.86 -7.06
C LEU A 20 -28.36 20.49 -7.37
N PRO A 21 -27.75 20.91 -8.50
CA PRO A 21 -26.38 20.49 -8.86
C PRO A 21 -25.32 21.00 -7.87
N THR A 22 -25.62 22.07 -7.13
CA THR A 22 -24.72 22.72 -6.17
C THR A 22 -24.37 21.82 -4.97
N PHE A 23 -25.27 20.90 -4.61
CA PHE A 23 -25.06 20.01 -3.46
C PHE A 23 -24.15 18.82 -3.81
N SER A 24 -24.22 18.31 -5.05
CA SER A 24 -23.45 17.16 -5.51
C SER A 24 -21.94 17.42 -5.53
N GLN A 25 -21.53 18.63 -5.94
CA GLN A 25 -20.10 18.97 -6.02
C GLN A 25 -19.43 19.02 -4.64
N LYS A 26 -20.14 19.49 -3.61
CA LYS A 26 -19.58 19.57 -2.24
C LYS A 26 -19.32 18.19 -1.65
N GLN A 27 -20.20 17.23 -1.89
CA GLN A 27 -20.03 15.86 -1.42
C GLN A 27 -18.78 15.20 -2.05
N GLN A 28 -18.57 15.39 -3.36
CA GLN A 28 -17.38 14.86 -4.03
C GLN A 28 -16.08 15.47 -3.49
N LEU A 29 -16.07 16.77 -3.18
CA LEU A 29 -14.92 17.45 -2.59
C LEU A 29 -14.61 16.92 -1.18
N ILE A 30 -15.64 16.71 -0.35
CA ILE A 30 -15.49 16.15 0.99
C ILE A 30 -14.92 14.73 0.93
N GLU A 31 -15.44 13.90 0.02
CA GLU A 31 -14.98 12.53 -0.14
C GLU A 31 -13.54 12.45 -0.64
N LYS A 32 -13.18 13.25 -1.65
CA LYS A 32 -11.79 13.36 -2.13
C LYS A 32 -10.86 13.85 -1.02
N ASN A 33 -11.27 14.85 -0.23
CA ASN A 33 -10.48 15.34 0.89
C ASN A 33 -10.23 14.23 1.93
N ARG A 34 -11.26 13.45 2.26
CA ARG A 34 -11.14 12.30 3.16
C ARG A 34 -10.18 11.24 2.61
N GLN A 35 -10.29 10.92 1.32
CA GLN A 35 -9.39 9.97 0.67
C GLN A 35 -7.93 10.44 0.69
N TYR A 36 -7.68 11.72 0.37
CA TYR A 36 -6.33 12.27 0.41
C TYR A 36 -5.75 12.29 1.82
N LYS A 37 -6.54 12.66 2.85
CA LYS A 37 -6.10 12.58 4.25
C LYS A 37 -5.73 11.16 4.67
N ALA A 38 -6.52 10.17 4.26
CA ALA A 38 -6.22 8.76 4.55
C ALA A 38 -4.92 8.31 3.86
N GLN A 39 -4.69 8.74 2.62
CA GLN A 39 -3.46 8.45 1.88
C GLN A 39 -2.24 9.10 2.54
N ILE A 40 -2.33 10.38 2.92
CA ILE A 40 -1.25 11.09 3.64
C ILE A 40 -0.88 10.32 4.90
N LYS A 41 -1.87 9.97 5.74
CA LYS A 41 -1.61 9.23 6.98
C LYS A 41 -0.94 7.88 6.73
N LYS A 42 -1.36 7.16 5.68
CA LYS A 42 -0.75 5.89 5.29
C LYS A 42 0.70 6.06 4.86
N LEU A 43 0.98 7.09 4.05
CA LEU A 43 2.34 7.39 3.58
C LEU A 43 3.25 7.82 4.73
N GLU A 44 2.76 8.65 5.66
CA GLU A 44 3.52 9.05 6.86
C GLU A 44 3.90 7.86 7.74
N GLN A 45 2.98 6.93 7.93
CA GLN A 45 3.27 5.67 8.64
C GLN A 45 4.32 4.85 7.91
N GLN A 46 4.23 4.73 6.57
CA GLN A 46 5.24 4.02 5.78
C GLN A 46 6.61 4.68 5.89
N ILE A 47 6.68 6.02 5.80
CA ILE A 47 7.94 6.76 5.96
C ILE A 47 8.56 6.48 7.33
N THR A 48 7.76 6.46 8.40
CA THR A 48 8.25 6.19 9.75
C THR A 48 8.79 4.76 9.89
N VAL A 49 8.09 3.77 9.33
CA VAL A 49 8.55 2.37 9.35
C VAL A 49 9.84 2.22 8.54
N LEU A 50 9.87 2.77 7.32
CA LEU A 50 11.03 2.69 6.43
C LEU A 50 12.23 3.45 6.99
N SER A 51 12.05 4.57 7.67
CA SER A 51 13.16 5.33 8.25
C SER A 51 13.81 4.55 9.40
N VAL A 52 13.01 3.88 10.23
CA VAL A 52 13.51 2.99 11.29
C VAL A 52 14.24 1.79 10.68
N GLU A 53 13.69 1.18 9.64
CA GLU A 53 14.34 0.06 8.94
C GLU A 53 15.66 0.49 8.30
N LYS A 54 15.66 1.63 7.60
CA LYS A 54 16.87 2.23 7.01
C LYS A 54 17.94 2.47 8.07
N ARG A 55 17.57 3.04 9.21
CA ARG A 55 18.50 3.28 10.33
C ARG A 55 19.09 1.98 10.86
N LYS A 56 18.28 0.93 11.02
CA LYS A 56 18.78 -0.40 11.43
C LYS A 56 19.73 -0.98 10.40
N LEU A 57 19.46 -0.82 9.11
CA LEU A 57 20.42 -1.17 8.07
C LEU A 57 21.69 -0.33 8.22
N GLU A 58 21.65 0.99 8.34
CA GLU A 58 22.88 1.79 8.37
C GLU A 58 23.75 1.58 9.62
N GLU A 59 23.13 1.48 10.80
CA GLU A 59 23.82 1.46 12.08
C GLU A 59 24.16 0.04 12.59
N ASP A 60 23.42 -1.00 12.18
CA ASP A 60 23.62 -2.37 12.66
C ASP A 60 24.28 -3.27 11.58
N PRO A 61 25.60 -3.54 11.69
CA PRO A 61 26.31 -4.39 10.73
C PRO A 61 25.83 -5.86 10.75
N VAL A 62 25.34 -6.37 11.88
CA VAL A 62 24.82 -7.74 11.97
C VAL A 62 23.49 -7.85 11.23
N TYR A 63 22.62 -6.85 11.42
CA TYR A 63 21.34 -6.78 10.70
C TYR A 63 21.55 -6.63 9.18
N ARG A 64 22.52 -5.81 8.75
CA ARG A 64 22.91 -5.69 7.33
C ARG A 64 23.32 -7.00 6.71
N GLU A 65 24.22 -7.72 7.39
CA GLU A 65 24.74 -8.98 6.87
C GLU A 65 23.64 -10.04 6.79
N LYS A 66 22.78 -10.10 7.81
CA LYS A 66 21.61 -10.97 7.80
C LYS A 66 20.70 -10.69 6.59
N ILE A 67 20.35 -9.42 6.36
CA ILE A 67 19.50 -9.04 5.22
C ILE A 67 20.20 -9.28 3.87
N ALA A 68 21.51 -9.04 3.77
CA ALA A 68 22.28 -9.31 2.57
C ALA A 68 22.28 -10.80 2.21
N ARG A 69 22.42 -11.70 3.19
CA ARG A 69 22.33 -13.15 2.99
C ARG A 69 20.90 -13.59 2.67
N GLU A 70 19.91 -13.16 3.45
CA GLU A 70 18.53 -13.66 3.35
C GLU A 70 17.77 -13.09 2.15
N LYS A 71 17.85 -11.77 1.91
CA LYS A 71 17.09 -11.10 0.84
C LYS A 71 17.85 -11.02 -0.48
N MET A 72 19.19 -10.96 -0.44
CA MET A 72 20.00 -10.78 -1.65
C MET A 72 20.90 -11.97 -1.99
N GLY A 73 20.97 -13.00 -1.14
CA GLY A 73 21.82 -14.17 -1.38
C GLY A 73 23.31 -13.87 -1.40
N LEU A 74 23.71 -12.71 -0.86
CA LEU A 74 25.10 -12.26 -0.86
C LEU A 74 25.89 -12.95 0.26
N VAL A 75 27.08 -13.42 -0.07
CA VAL A 75 28.08 -13.96 0.85
C VAL A 75 29.34 -13.10 0.79
N ARG A 76 30.17 -13.10 1.85
CA ARG A 76 31.41 -12.31 1.81
C ARG A 76 32.36 -12.89 0.75
N ASP A 77 33.15 -12.03 0.11
CA ASP A 77 34.10 -12.38 -0.98
C ASP A 77 35.12 -13.50 -0.64
N ARG A 78 35.20 -13.94 0.61
CA ARG A 78 36.12 -14.99 1.08
C ARG A 78 35.42 -16.08 1.90
N GLU A 79 34.10 -16.21 1.79
CA GLU A 79 33.32 -17.21 2.51
C GLU A 79 33.13 -18.48 1.66
N VAL A 80 33.33 -19.66 2.25
CA VAL A 80 33.17 -20.96 1.57
C VAL A 80 31.79 -21.53 1.87
N ILE A 81 30.98 -21.76 0.85
CA ILE A 81 29.62 -22.32 0.98
C ILE A 81 29.73 -23.86 1.00
N PHE A 82 29.31 -24.48 2.10
CA PHE A 82 29.19 -25.94 2.19
C PHE A 82 27.80 -26.40 1.75
N LYS A 83 27.74 -27.27 0.74
CA LYS A 83 26.51 -27.96 0.36
C LYS A 83 26.53 -29.37 0.98
N ILE A 84 25.71 -29.60 1.98
CA ILE A 84 25.53 -30.93 2.56
C ILE A 84 24.71 -31.74 1.56
N THR A 85 25.30 -32.80 1.03
CA THR A 85 24.61 -33.77 0.18
C THR A 85 24.32 -35.00 1.04
N PRO A 86 23.08 -35.52 1.08
CA PRO A 86 22.80 -36.75 1.83
C PRO A 86 23.65 -37.89 1.27
N ALA A 87 24.17 -38.73 2.17
CA ALA A 87 24.90 -39.92 1.77
C ALA A 87 23.98 -40.82 0.92
N PRO A 88 24.49 -41.48 -0.14
CA PRO A 88 23.72 -42.48 -0.87
C PRO A 88 23.30 -43.57 0.13
N VAL A 89 22.01 -43.78 0.28
CA VAL A 89 21.43 -44.79 1.19
C VAL A 89 21.52 -46.21 0.60
N ASP A 90 22.04 -46.36 -0.62
CA ASP A 90 21.95 -47.62 -1.38
C ASP A 90 23.24 -48.44 -1.37
N ALA A 91 23.81 -48.62 -0.17
CA ALA A 91 24.78 -49.70 0.09
C ALA A 91 24.09 -50.87 0.81
N GLU A 92 22.85 -51.18 0.46
CA GLU A 92 22.22 -52.45 0.84
C GLU A 92 22.65 -53.55 -0.14
N VAL A 93 23.80 -54.14 0.19
CA VAL A 93 24.02 -55.60 0.25
C VAL A 93 23.18 -56.44 -0.73
N VAL A 94 23.69 -56.61 -1.95
CA VAL A 94 23.35 -57.79 -2.76
C VAL A 94 24.24 -58.93 -2.26
N HIS A 95 23.68 -59.77 -1.39
CA HIS A 95 24.27 -61.04 -1.03
C HIS A 95 24.29 -61.97 -2.26
N GLU A 96 25.47 -62.55 -2.49
CA GLU A 96 25.78 -63.67 -3.37
C GLU A 96 25.05 -64.96 -2.96
#